data_AF-A0A0N0GY01-F1
#
_entry.id   AF-A0A0N0GY01-F1
#
_cell.length_a   1.000
_cell.length_b   1.000
_cell.length_c   1.000
_cell.angle_alpha   90.00
_cell.angle_beta   90.00
_cell.angle_gamma   90.00
#
_symmetry.space_group_name_H-M   'P 1'
#
loop_
_entity.id
_entity.type
_entity.pdbx_description
1 polymer ?
#
loop_
_entity_poly.entity_id
_entity_poly.type
_entity_poly.pdbx_seq_one_letter_code
_entity_poly.pdbx_strand_id
1 'polypeptide(L)'
;MDGPRGVDGPRGVDGRGTPVGRRLVLGMLAAGAAGIAAGPVLQRAYDSTLGAAAQNDPTGLSGLLPAGGGFRYYSVTGSVPHKNERTYRLTVDGLVRRPTSYRLTDLRRLPQTRIVHDVQCVTGWRVPGTPFEGVRLATLLDAAGVSPRAKAVRFTCFDGAYSESLTLAQARRRDVLVALRMQDKPLGHDHGGPVRLYVAPMYFYKSAKWLSGITVTDRVEPGFWENRGYDVDAWVGRSNGRDDAPTS
;
A
#
# COMPACT_ATOMS: atom_id res chain seq x y z
N MET A 1 44.32 -4.35 -77.41
CA MET A 1 43.25 -5.08 -76.69
C MET A 1 43.63 -5.05 -75.22
N ASP A 2 42.92 -4.21 -74.46
CA ASP A 2 43.23 -3.81 -73.09
C ASP A 2 42.92 -4.89 -72.04
N GLY A 3 43.77 -4.94 -71.01
CA GLY A 3 43.60 -5.75 -69.80
C GLY A 3 42.56 -5.19 -68.82
N PRO A 4 42.20 -5.94 -67.77
CA PRO A 4 40.92 -5.81 -67.08
C PRO A 4 40.88 -4.67 -66.05
N ARG A 5 39.68 -4.09 -65.90
CA ARG A 5 39.33 -3.04 -64.94
C ARG A 5 39.32 -3.57 -63.50
N GLY A 6 40.01 -2.86 -62.61
CA GLY A 6 40.01 -3.09 -61.17
C GLY A 6 38.65 -2.79 -60.53
N VAL A 7 38.39 -3.51 -59.43
CA VAL A 7 37.18 -3.45 -58.61
C VAL A 7 37.40 -2.41 -57.50
N ASP A 8 36.58 -1.36 -57.42
CA ASP A 8 36.58 -0.42 -56.29
C ASP A 8 35.62 -0.90 -55.19
N GLY A 9 36.18 -1.31 -54.06
CA GLY A 9 35.50 -1.51 -52.77
C GLY A 9 35.79 -0.35 -51.79
N PRO A 10 35.07 -0.27 -50.65
CA PRO A 10 34.59 0.99 -50.08
C PRO A 10 35.62 1.76 -49.25
N ARG A 11 35.56 3.11 -49.30
CA ARG A 11 36.24 3.97 -48.32
C ARG A 11 35.41 4.04 -47.04
N GLY A 12 35.80 3.26 -46.04
CA GLY A 12 35.42 3.48 -44.64
C GLY A 12 36.05 4.78 -44.13
N VAL A 13 35.23 5.64 -43.50
CA VAL A 13 35.73 6.79 -42.75
C VAL A 13 35.95 6.34 -41.32
N ASP A 14 37.21 6.26 -40.90
CA ASP A 14 37.62 5.95 -39.54
C ASP A 14 37.17 7.04 -38.56
N GLY A 15 36.15 6.76 -37.76
CA GLY A 15 35.72 7.59 -36.65
C GLY A 15 36.69 7.52 -35.47
N ARG A 16 37.79 8.28 -35.52
CA ARG A 16 38.66 8.49 -34.35
C ARG A 16 38.05 9.53 -33.41
N GLY A 17 37.40 9.06 -32.35
CA GLY A 17 36.92 9.90 -31.24
C GLY A 17 38.08 10.47 -30.40
N THR A 18 37.89 11.68 -29.86
CA THR A 18 38.88 12.39 -29.02
C THR A 18 39.12 11.65 -27.69
N PRO A 19 40.38 11.49 -27.22
CA PRO A 19 40.64 10.78 -25.97
C PRO A 19 40.09 11.56 -24.76
N VAL A 20 39.21 10.92 -23.97
CA VAL A 20 38.73 11.49 -22.70
C VAL A 20 39.77 11.24 -21.62
N GLY A 21 40.28 12.30 -20.99
CA GLY A 21 41.33 12.21 -19.97
C GLY A 21 40.91 11.43 -18.73
N ARG A 22 41.79 10.55 -18.21
CA ARG A 22 41.55 9.69 -17.04
C ARG A 22 41.04 10.44 -15.80
N ARG A 23 41.48 11.69 -15.59
CA ARG A 23 41.00 12.54 -14.48
C ARG A 23 39.53 12.91 -14.62
N LEU A 24 39.06 13.13 -15.85
CA LEU A 24 37.65 13.42 -16.14
C LEU A 24 36.80 12.17 -15.87
N VAL A 25 37.26 11.00 -16.33
CA VAL A 25 36.58 9.72 -16.09
C VAL A 25 36.50 9.40 -14.59
N LEU A 26 37.60 9.53 -13.85
CA LEU A 26 37.61 9.31 -12.41
C LEU A 26 36.74 10.34 -11.66
N GLY A 27 36.74 11.60 -12.10
CA GLY A 27 35.86 12.63 -11.54
C GLY A 27 34.38 12.32 -11.73
N MET A 28 34.00 11.85 -12.92
CA MET A 28 32.62 11.41 -13.21
C MET A 28 32.22 10.20 -12.37
N LEU A 29 33.11 9.21 -12.20
CA LEU A 29 32.87 8.04 -11.36
C LEU A 29 32.71 8.43 -9.88
N ALA A 30 33.56 9.32 -9.37
CA ALA A 30 33.46 9.79 -7.99
C ALA A 30 32.17 10.59 -7.75
N ALA A 31 31.79 11.47 -8.68
CA ALA A 31 30.53 12.20 -8.61
C ALA A 31 29.31 11.26 -8.68
N GLY A 32 29.37 10.24 -9.54
CA GLY A 32 28.33 9.20 -9.62
C GLY A 32 28.19 8.41 -8.32
N ALA A 33 29.31 7.96 -7.74
CA ALA A 33 29.31 7.24 -6.47
C ALA A 33 28.81 8.11 -5.30
N ALA A 34 29.21 9.39 -5.25
CA ALA A 34 28.72 10.35 -4.27
C ALA A 34 27.21 10.61 -4.43
N GLY A 35 26.72 10.72 -5.67
CA GLY A 35 25.29 10.85 -5.97
C GLY A 35 24.48 9.63 -5.51
N ILE A 36 24.98 8.42 -5.73
CA ILE A 36 24.34 7.18 -5.27
C ILE A 36 24.30 7.12 -3.73
N ALA A 37 25.39 7.50 -3.06
CA ALA A 37 25.47 7.48 -1.60
C ALA A 37 24.59 8.55 -0.94
N ALA A 38 24.57 9.77 -1.49
CA ALA A 38 23.82 10.90 -0.93
C ALA A 38 22.34 10.90 -1.36
N GLY A 39 22.01 10.29 -2.49
CA GLY A 39 20.67 10.27 -3.08
C GLY A 39 19.57 9.83 -2.11
N PRO A 40 19.68 8.67 -1.45
CA PRO A 40 18.68 8.21 -0.49
C PRO A 40 18.49 9.15 0.70
N VAL A 41 19.54 9.82 1.16
CA VAL A 41 19.47 10.77 2.28
C VAL A 41 18.77 12.05 1.85
N LEU A 42 19.14 12.60 0.70
CA LEU A 42 18.50 13.78 0.10
C LEU A 42 17.02 13.52 -0.20
N GLN A 43 16.70 12.33 -0.73
CA GLN A 43 15.32 11.97 -1.04
C GLN A 43 14.47 11.83 0.22
N ARG A 44 14.97 11.19 1.29
CA ARG A 44 14.27 11.13 2.58
C ARG A 44 14.07 12.51 3.20
N ALA A 45 15.08 13.36 3.15
CA ALA A 45 14.99 14.73 3.65
C ALA A 45 13.91 15.51 2.89
N TYR A 46 13.90 15.43 1.56
CA TYR A 46 12.91 16.08 0.69
C TYR A 46 11.49 15.53 0.92
N ASP A 47 11.33 14.20 0.98
CA ASP A 47 10.04 13.56 1.24
C ASP A 47 9.48 13.94 2.63
N SER A 48 10.36 14.10 3.63
CA SER A 48 9.96 14.47 5.00
C SER A 48 9.46 15.92 5.12
N THR A 49 10.10 16.87 4.43
CA THR A 49 9.72 18.28 4.47
C THR A 49 8.43 18.52 3.70
N LEU A 50 8.27 17.88 2.54
CA LEU A 50 7.03 17.94 1.77
C LEU A 50 5.88 17.19 2.44
N GLY A 51 6.13 16.03 3.05
CA GLY A 51 5.12 15.29 3.80
C GLY A 51 4.57 16.07 5.00
N ALA A 52 5.39 16.89 5.65
CA ALA A 52 4.94 17.80 6.71
C ALA A 52 4.10 18.98 6.17
N ALA A 53 4.44 19.49 4.98
CA ALA A 53 3.65 20.53 4.30
C ALA A 53 2.31 20.00 3.77
N ALA A 54 2.29 18.77 3.24
CA ALA A 54 1.09 18.14 2.70
C ALA A 54 0.03 17.84 3.76
N GLN A 55 0.44 17.52 5.01
CA GLN A 55 -0.47 17.32 6.14
C GLN A 55 -1.23 18.60 6.54
N ASN A 56 -0.70 19.78 6.20
CA ASN A 56 -1.27 21.08 6.54
C ASN A 56 -1.89 21.81 5.34
N ASP A 57 -2.05 21.13 4.20
CA ASP A 57 -2.61 21.73 2.99
C ASP A 57 -4.16 21.62 2.97
N PRO A 58 -4.90 22.72 3.17
CA PRO A 58 -6.36 22.71 3.15
C PRO A 58 -6.94 22.47 1.74
N THR A 59 -6.12 22.58 0.69
CA THR A 59 -6.54 22.46 -0.71
C THR A 59 -6.35 21.06 -1.30
N GLY A 60 -5.53 20.21 -0.66
CA GLY A 60 -5.24 18.85 -1.11
C GLY A 60 -4.38 18.75 -2.38
N LEU A 61 -3.86 19.88 -2.88
CA LEU A 61 -3.05 19.94 -4.11
C LEU A 61 -1.66 19.35 -3.92
N SER A 62 -1.13 19.38 -2.70
CA SER A 62 0.13 18.73 -2.32
C SER A 62 0.13 17.21 -2.53
N GLY A 63 -1.04 16.56 -2.51
CA GLY A 63 -1.20 15.13 -2.84
C GLY A 63 -1.07 14.80 -4.32
N LEU A 64 -1.09 15.80 -5.20
CA LEU A 64 -0.92 15.65 -6.66
C LEU A 64 0.55 15.77 -7.08
N LEU A 65 1.45 16.21 -6.19
CA LEU A 65 2.87 16.34 -6.49
C LEU A 65 3.58 14.98 -6.40
N PRO A 66 4.28 14.53 -7.46
CA PRO A 66 5.19 13.40 -7.34
C PRO A 66 6.21 13.70 -6.22
N ALA A 67 6.37 12.77 -5.28
CA ALA A 67 7.23 12.89 -4.10
C ALA A 67 6.76 13.84 -2.96
N GLY A 68 5.50 14.27 -2.94
CA GLY A 68 4.95 15.10 -1.85
C GLY A 68 4.80 14.41 -0.47
N GLY A 69 5.42 13.25 -0.25
CA GLY A 69 5.22 12.46 0.99
C GLY A 69 3.78 11.99 1.22
N GLY A 70 2.91 12.13 0.21
CA GLY A 70 1.48 11.84 0.27
C GLY A 70 1.11 10.39 -0.09
N PHE A 71 -0.13 10.03 0.17
CA PHE A 71 -0.66 8.71 -0.16
C PHE A 71 -0.63 8.45 -1.66
N ARG A 72 0.04 7.36 -2.07
CA ARG A 72 -0.06 6.89 -3.46
C ARG A 72 -1.34 6.09 -3.64
N TYR A 73 -2.09 6.43 -4.68
CA TYR A 73 -3.30 5.71 -5.05
C TYR A 73 -2.97 4.48 -5.91
N TYR A 74 -3.31 3.30 -5.39
CA TYR A 74 -3.34 2.06 -6.16
C TYR A 74 -4.77 1.50 -6.12
N SER A 75 -5.21 1.00 -7.28
CA SER A 75 -6.43 0.22 -7.48
C SER A 75 -6.08 -0.97 -8.38
N VAL A 76 -6.69 -2.13 -8.13
CA VAL A 76 -6.53 -3.31 -8.99
C VAL A 76 -7.58 -3.38 -10.09
N THR A 77 -8.57 -2.49 -10.05
CA THR A 77 -9.63 -2.34 -11.07
C THR A 77 -9.60 -0.93 -11.66
N GLY A 78 -10.12 -0.79 -12.89
CA GLY A 78 -10.19 0.50 -13.59
C GLY A 78 -11.23 1.46 -13.03
N SER A 79 -12.28 0.95 -12.36
CA SER A 79 -13.28 1.75 -11.66
C SER A 79 -13.90 0.94 -10.52
N VAL A 80 -14.41 1.66 -9.51
CA VAL A 80 -15.08 1.06 -8.35
C VAL A 80 -16.39 1.80 -8.10
N PRO A 81 -17.50 1.09 -7.85
CA PRO A 81 -18.77 1.76 -7.61
C PRO A 81 -18.73 2.56 -6.30
N HIS A 82 -19.32 3.76 -6.32
CA HIS A 82 -19.55 4.52 -5.09
C HIS A 82 -20.68 3.90 -4.27
N LYS A 83 -20.42 3.66 -2.98
CA LYS A 83 -21.44 3.25 -2.01
C LYS A 83 -21.64 4.34 -0.96
N ASN A 84 -22.90 4.68 -0.71
CA ASN A 84 -23.30 5.65 0.30
C ASN A 84 -23.93 4.93 1.51
N GLU A 85 -24.41 5.69 2.50
CA GLU A 85 -25.04 5.14 3.71
C GLU A 85 -26.19 4.16 3.44
N ARG A 86 -26.95 4.38 2.34
CA ARG A 86 -28.09 3.53 1.99
C ARG A 86 -27.66 2.26 1.28
N THR A 87 -26.64 2.34 0.42
CA THR A 87 -26.20 1.22 -0.45
C THR A 87 -25.03 0.42 0.10
N TYR A 88 -24.30 0.93 1.09
CA TYR A 88 -23.18 0.24 1.71
C TYR A 88 -23.65 -0.86 2.66
N ARG A 89 -23.02 -2.04 2.57
CA ARG A 89 -23.17 -3.15 3.51
C ARG A 89 -21.80 -3.78 3.76
N LEU A 90 -21.54 -4.14 5.02
CA LEU A 90 -20.42 -4.99 5.44
C LEU A 90 -20.99 -6.30 5.98
N THR A 91 -20.65 -7.44 5.39
CA THR A 91 -21.05 -8.75 5.91
C THR A 91 -19.99 -9.32 6.84
N VAL A 92 -20.43 -10.00 7.89
CA VAL A 92 -19.59 -10.83 8.77
C VAL A 92 -20.20 -12.22 8.82
N ASP A 93 -19.48 -13.22 8.31
CA ASP A 93 -20.01 -14.58 8.10
C ASP A 93 -18.92 -15.66 8.24
N GLY A 94 -19.19 -16.88 7.73
CA GLY A 94 -18.32 -18.04 7.84
C GLY A 94 -18.48 -18.75 9.19
N LEU A 95 -17.36 -19.07 9.83
CA LEU A 95 -17.30 -19.78 11.11
C LEU A 95 -17.65 -18.89 12.30
N VAL A 96 -18.86 -18.32 12.29
CA VAL A 96 -19.43 -17.46 13.34
C VAL A 96 -20.81 -17.95 13.75
N ARG A 97 -21.19 -17.70 15.00
CA ARG A 97 -22.51 -18.07 15.53
C ARG A 97 -23.62 -17.14 15.06
N ARG A 98 -23.31 -15.86 14.83
CA ARG A 98 -24.28 -14.82 14.47
C ARG A 98 -23.82 -14.06 13.23
N PRO A 99 -24.02 -14.62 12.02
CA PRO A 99 -23.77 -13.90 10.78
C PRO A 99 -24.56 -12.58 10.77
N THR A 100 -23.91 -11.48 10.39
CA THR A 100 -24.48 -10.14 10.51
C THR A 100 -24.15 -9.30 9.27
N SER A 101 -25.06 -8.42 8.89
CA SER A 101 -24.82 -7.40 7.87
C SER A 101 -24.97 -6.01 8.47
N TYR A 102 -23.89 -5.22 8.47
CA TYR A 102 -23.87 -3.87 9.01
C TYR A 102 -24.11 -2.84 7.90
N ARG A 103 -24.96 -1.86 8.18
CA ARG A 103 -25.02 -0.59 7.44
C ARG A 103 -23.91 0.33 7.92
N LEU A 104 -23.61 1.37 7.14
CA LEU A 104 -22.63 2.38 7.55
C LEU A 104 -23.02 3.08 8.87
N THR A 105 -24.32 3.31 9.07
CA THR A 105 -24.86 3.89 10.30
C THR A 105 -24.64 2.99 11.52
N ASP A 106 -24.65 1.67 11.33
CA ASP A 106 -24.50 0.71 12.43
C ASP A 106 -23.04 0.72 12.88
N LEU A 107 -22.10 0.70 11.93
CA LEU A 107 -20.66 0.78 12.22
C LEU A 107 -20.28 2.06 12.97
N ARG A 108 -20.89 3.20 12.65
CA ARG A 108 -20.65 4.48 13.35
C ARG A 108 -21.15 4.49 14.79
N ARG A 109 -22.13 3.64 15.14
CA ARG A 109 -22.69 3.54 16.50
C ARG A 109 -21.90 2.60 17.41
N LEU A 110 -21.03 1.77 16.84
CA LEU A 110 -20.14 0.90 17.61
C LEU A 110 -19.02 1.73 18.27
N PRO A 111 -18.35 1.20 19.31
CA PRO A 111 -17.20 1.87 19.90
C PRO A 111 -16.11 2.15 18.87
N GLN A 112 -15.76 3.44 18.71
CA GLN A 112 -14.69 3.87 17.81
C GLN A 112 -13.33 3.84 18.52
N THR A 113 -12.28 3.57 17.76
CA THR A 113 -10.89 3.57 18.22
C THR A 113 -10.08 4.35 17.20
N ARG A 114 -9.33 5.34 17.69
CA ARG A 114 -8.38 6.13 16.89
C ARG A 114 -6.97 5.62 17.16
N ILE A 115 -6.22 5.33 16.11
CA ILE A 115 -4.81 4.95 16.18
C ILE A 115 -3.99 5.82 15.24
N VAL A 116 -2.77 6.14 15.66
CA VAL A 116 -1.84 6.97 14.88
C VAL A 116 -0.55 6.18 14.72
N HIS A 117 -0.28 5.77 13.50
CA HIS A 117 0.91 5.03 13.13
C HIS A 117 1.37 5.47 11.74
N ASP A 118 2.62 5.18 11.42
CA ASP A 118 3.10 5.33 10.06
C ASP A 118 2.37 4.34 9.14
N VAL A 119 2.14 4.75 7.90
CA VAL A 119 1.74 3.83 6.82
C VAL A 119 2.96 3.52 5.98
N GLN A 120 3.30 2.23 5.85
CA GLN A 120 4.39 1.77 5.01
C GLN A 120 3.84 0.96 3.83
N CYS A 121 4.20 1.36 2.61
CA CYS A 121 3.95 0.55 1.43
C CYS A 121 5.12 -0.38 1.13
N VAL A 122 4.80 -1.56 0.61
CA VAL A 122 5.79 -2.54 0.15
C VAL A 122 6.66 -2.02 -0.99
N THR A 123 6.19 -1.03 -1.77
CA THR A 123 6.99 -0.35 -2.81
C THR A 123 7.94 0.73 -2.27
N GLY A 124 7.99 0.90 -0.95
CA GLY A 124 9.03 1.65 -0.25
C GLY A 124 8.64 3.04 0.26
N TRP A 125 7.51 3.61 -0.19
CA TRP A 125 7.06 4.89 0.36
C TRP A 125 6.43 4.72 1.76
N ARG A 126 6.58 5.75 2.59
CA ARG A 126 6.04 5.85 3.94
C ARG A 126 5.31 7.17 4.13
N VAL A 127 4.19 7.14 4.85
CA VAL A 127 3.49 8.35 5.32
C VAL A 127 3.49 8.35 6.85
N PRO A 128 4.29 9.21 7.50
CA PRO A 128 4.39 9.23 8.96
C PRO A 128 3.11 9.66 9.66
N GLY A 129 2.88 9.16 10.88
CA GLY A 129 1.90 9.71 11.81
C GLY A 129 0.46 9.80 11.28
N THR A 130 0.03 8.84 10.46
CA THR A 130 -1.30 8.89 9.83
C THR A 130 -2.39 8.43 10.82
N PRO A 131 -3.38 9.26 11.17
CA PRO A 131 -4.46 8.83 12.04
C PRO A 131 -5.52 8.07 11.24
N PHE A 132 -5.90 6.90 11.74
CA PHE A 132 -7.08 6.14 11.32
C PHE A 132 -8.04 6.00 12.50
N GLU A 133 -9.33 6.06 12.21
CA GLU A 133 -10.37 5.83 13.21
C GLU A 133 -11.48 4.94 12.65
N GLY A 134 -11.92 4.01 13.49
CA GLY A 134 -13.03 3.12 13.18
C GLY A 134 -13.27 2.09 14.28
N VAL A 135 -13.96 1.00 13.92
CA VAL A 135 -14.27 -0.08 14.86
C VAL A 135 -13.11 -1.07 14.88
N ARG A 136 -12.65 -1.50 16.06
CA ARG A 136 -11.67 -2.60 16.15
C ARG A 136 -12.26 -3.85 15.51
N LEU A 137 -11.48 -4.53 14.67
CA LEU A 137 -11.95 -5.77 14.02
C LEU A 137 -12.36 -6.81 15.06
N ALA A 138 -11.61 -6.92 16.16
CA ALA A 138 -11.95 -7.78 17.29
C ALA A 138 -13.39 -7.56 17.82
N THR A 139 -13.86 -6.31 17.89
CA THR A 139 -15.22 -5.99 18.36
C THR A 139 -16.29 -6.64 17.47
N LEU A 140 -16.08 -6.62 16.15
CA LEU A 140 -17.01 -7.25 15.20
C LEU A 140 -16.96 -8.77 15.27
N LEU A 141 -15.76 -9.35 15.43
CA LEU A 141 -15.58 -10.79 15.59
C LEU A 141 -16.22 -11.31 16.88
N ASP A 142 -16.09 -10.58 17.98
CA ASP A 142 -16.72 -10.92 19.27
C ASP A 142 -18.24 -10.81 19.19
N ALA A 143 -18.76 -9.76 18.52
CA ALA A 143 -20.18 -9.64 18.23
C ALA A 143 -20.70 -10.80 17.35
N ALA A 144 -19.93 -11.26 16.36
CA ALA A 144 -20.34 -12.40 15.53
C ALA A 144 -20.26 -13.75 16.29
N GLY A 145 -19.42 -13.85 17.32
CA GLY A 145 -19.22 -15.08 18.08
C GLY A 145 -18.45 -16.13 17.27
N VAL A 146 -17.15 -15.88 17.07
CA VAL A 146 -16.23 -16.74 16.32
C VAL A 146 -16.18 -18.17 16.89
N SER A 147 -16.26 -19.16 16.00
CA SER A 147 -16.15 -20.59 16.33
C SER A 147 -14.75 -20.94 16.87
N PRO A 148 -14.63 -21.88 17.84
CA PRO A 148 -13.34 -22.40 18.29
C PRO A 148 -12.50 -23.06 17.19
N ARG A 149 -13.12 -23.46 16.07
CA ARG A 149 -12.43 -24.04 14.91
C ARG A 149 -11.78 -22.99 14.01
N ALA A 150 -12.15 -21.72 14.15
CA ALA A 150 -11.62 -20.65 13.30
C ALA A 150 -10.12 -20.44 13.51
N LYS A 151 -9.39 -20.24 12.42
CA LYS A 151 -7.95 -19.95 12.42
C LYS A 151 -7.59 -18.68 11.66
N ALA A 152 -8.46 -18.19 10.80
CA ALA A 152 -8.20 -17.01 9.97
C ALA A 152 -9.47 -16.24 9.62
N VAL A 153 -9.27 -15.11 8.97
CA VAL A 153 -10.30 -14.21 8.46
C VAL A 153 -9.92 -13.85 7.04
N ARG A 154 -10.87 -14.01 6.12
CA ARG A 154 -10.78 -13.54 4.73
C ARG A 154 -11.62 -12.29 4.56
N PHE A 155 -11.11 -11.35 3.79
CA PHE A 155 -11.75 -10.08 3.48
C PHE A 155 -12.06 -9.99 1.99
N THR A 156 -13.20 -9.39 1.68
CA THR A 156 -13.61 -9.08 0.31
C THR A 156 -13.91 -7.61 0.15
N CYS A 157 -13.76 -7.13 -1.07
CA CYS A 157 -13.98 -5.74 -1.43
C CYS A 157 -15.11 -5.62 -2.46
N PHE A 158 -15.84 -4.50 -2.45
CA PHE A 158 -16.92 -4.27 -3.41
C PHE A 158 -16.43 -3.77 -4.79
N ASP A 159 -15.10 -3.70 -4.99
CA ASP A 159 -14.51 -3.63 -6.33
C ASP A 159 -14.67 -4.96 -7.11
N GLY A 160 -15.02 -6.05 -6.42
CA GLY A 160 -15.24 -7.37 -7.00
C GLY A 160 -13.97 -8.17 -7.29
N ALA A 161 -12.78 -7.64 -6.99
CA ALA A 161 -11.50 -8.25 -7.37
C ALA A 161 -10.53 -8.39 -6.21
N TYR A 162 -10.45 -7.39 -5.33
CA TYR A 162 -9.49 -7.42 -4.24
C TYR A 162 -9.98 -8.34 -3.12
N SER A 163 -9.06 -9.11 -2.58
CA SER A 163 -9.27 -9.92 -1.38
C SER A 163 -8.01 -9.92 -0.55
N GLU A 164 -8.19 -10.16 0.74
CA GLU A 164 -7.10 -10.14 1.72
C GLU A 164 -7.39 -11.18 2.80
N SER A 165 -6.39 -11.55 3.59
CA SER A 165 -6.59 -12.40 4.75
C SER A 165 -5.63 -12.08 5.89
N LEU A 166 -6.04 -12.48 7.10
CA LEU A 166 -5.25 -12.44 8.32
C LEU A 166 -5.47 -13.75 9.09
N THR A 167 -4.47 -14.22 9.82
CA THR A 167 -4.71 -15.19 10.90
C THR A 167 -5.67 -14.59 11.92
N LEU A 168 -6.39 -15.45 12.66
CA LEU A 168 -7.31 -14.99 13.70
C LEU A 168 -6.56 -14.21 14.80
N ALA A 169 -5.32 -14.58 15.09
CA ALA A 169 -4.47 -13.86 16.04
C ALA A 169 -4.15 -12.44 15.56
N GLN A 170 -3.76 -12.29 14.28
CA GLN A 170 -3.52 -10.97 13.67
C GLN A 170 -4.81 -10.13 13.65
N ALA A 171 -5.94 -10.71 13.23
CA ALA A 171 -7.23 -10.03 13.16
C ALA A 171 -7.75 -9.54 14.53
N ARG A 172 -7.31 -10.18 15.63
CA ARG A 172 -7.67 -9.81 17.00
C ARG A 172 -6.76 -8.76 17.64
N ARG A 173 -5.71 -8.31 16.95
CA ARG A 173 -4.82 -7.28 17.50
C ARG A 173 -5.56 -5.96 17.71
N ARG A 174 -5.07 -5.18 18.68
CA ARG A 174 -5.64 -3.87 19.06
C ARG A 174 -5.47 -2.78 17.98
N ASP A 175 -4.53 -2.97 17.08
CA ASP A 175 -4.13 -2.06 16.00
C ASP A 175 -4.64 -2.50 14.61
N VAL A 176 -5.75 -3.27 14.61
CA VAL A 176 -6.49 -3.66 13.40
C VAL A 176 -7.91 -3.11 13.45
N LEU A 177 -8.25 -2.27 12.47
CA LEU A 177 -9.50 -1.54 12.40
C LEU A 177 -10.28 -1.86 11.13
N VAL A 178 -11.60 -1.89 11.27
CA VAL A 178 -12.53 -1.53 10.20
C VAL A 178 -12.66 -0.01 10.27
N ALA A 179 -11.89 0.69 9.46
CA ALA A 179 -11.72 2.14 9.50
C ALA A 179 -12.79 2.89 8.69
N LEU A 180 -13.32 3.96 9.27
CA LEU A 180 -14.34 4.85 8.70
C LEU A 180 -13.79 6.27 8.44
N ARG A 181 -12.67 6.61 9.08
CA ARG A 181 -12.00 7.91 8.95
C ARG A 181 -10.50 7.73 8.79
N MET A 182 -9.90 8.69 8.11
CA MET A 182 -8.47 8.77 7.86
C MET A 182 -8.09 10.25 7.85
N GLN A 183 -6.97 10.61 8.48
CA GLN A 183 -6.54 12.01 8.62
C GLN A 183 -7.66 12.90 9.20
N ASP A 184 -8.32 12.37 10.23
CA ASP A 184 -9.42 13.03 10.96
C ASP A 184 -10.62 13.45 10.10
N LYS A 185 -10.75 12.92 8.87
CA LYS A 185 -11.87 13.15 7.94
C LYS A 185 -12.56 11.82 7.58
N PRO A 186 -13.84 11.83 7.17
CA PRO A 186 -14.48 10.65 6.60
C PRO A 186 -13.65 10.08 5.45
N LEU A 187 -13.60 8.76 5.36
CA LEU A 187 -12.76 8.08 4.37
C LEU A 187 -13.26 8.37 2.95
N GLY A 188 -12.45 9.08 2.16
CA GLY A 188 -12.73 9.36 0.75
C GLY A 188 -12.70 8.09 -0.11
N HIS A 189 -13.38 8.13 -1.25
CA HIS A 189 -13.48 6.97 -2.15
C HIS A 189 -12.09 6.44 -2.56
N ASP A 190 -11.17 7.32 -2.94
CA ASP A 190 -9.82 6.95 -3.39
C ASP A 190 -8.97 6.28 -2.29
N HIS A 191 -9.28 6.59 -1.02
CA HIS A 191 -8.63 5.96 0.12
C HIS A 191 -9.31 4.66 0.56
N GLY A 192 -10.34 4.21 -0.17
CA GLY A 192 -11.08 2.97 0.09
C GLY A 192 -12.43 3.19 0.77
N GLY A 193 -12.97 4.41 0.73
CA GLY A 193 -14.22 4.76 1.38
C GLY A 193 -15.44 4.06 0.80
N PRO A 194 -16.52 3.88 1.59
CA PRO A 194 -16.74 4.52 2.89
C PRO A 194 -16.10 3.78 4.08
N VAL A 195 -15.58 2.57 3.86
CA VAL A 195 -14.99 1.71 4.89
C VAL A 195 -13.84 0.91 4.30
N ARG A 196 -12.73 0.83 5.02
CA ARG A 196 -11.59 -0.01 4.67
C ARG A 196 -11.12 -0.85 5.85
N LEU A 197 -10.39 -1.92 5.56
CA LEU A 197 -9.52 -2.55 6.55
C LEU A 197 -8.26 -1.68 6.73
N TYR A 198 -7.82 -1.56 7.97
CA TYR A 198 -6.53 -0.97 8.32
C TYR A 198 -5.79 -1.88 9.30
N VAL A 199 -4.58 -2.29 8.93
CA VAL A 199 -3.72 -3.19 9.70
C VAL A 199 -2.39 -2.46 9.91
N ALA A 200 -2.27 -1.76 11.04
CA ALA A 200 -1.14 -0.87 11.29
C ALA A 200 0.27 -1.51 11.17
N PRO A 201 0.54 -2.73 11.71
CA PRO A 201 1.90 -3.28 11.75
C PRO A 201 2.38 -3.92 10.44
N MET A 202 1.52 -3.96 9.41
CA MET A 202 1.80 -4.67 8.16
C MET A 202 1.90 -3.72 6.97
N TYR A 203 2.55 -4.18 5.91
CA TYR A 203 2.59 -3.45 4.65
C TYR A 203 1.18 -3.14 4.16
N PHE A 204 1.01 -1.93 3.61
CA PHE A 204 -0.31 -1.35 3.41
C PHE A 204 -1.22 -2.09 2.40
N TYR A 205 -0.69 -3.05 1.63
CA TYR A 205 -1.53 -3.94 0.83
C TYR A 205 -2.47 -4.80 1.69
N LYS A 206 -2.06 -5.16 2.92
CA LYS A 206 -2.93 -5.86 3.89
C LYS A 206 -4.11 -5.03 4.36
N SER A 207 -4.07 -3.71 4.14
CA SER A 207 -5.15 -2.79 4.51
C SER A 207 -6.13 -2.65 3.33
N ALA A 208 -6.99 -3.64 3.12
CA ALA A 208 -7.92 -3.70 1.98
C ALA A 208 -8.86 -2.48 1.90
N LYS A 209 -8.92 -1.85 0.71
CA LYS A 209 -9.85 -0.74 0.39
C LYS A 209 -11.25 -1.26 0.08
N TRP A 210 -12.29 -0.42 0.23
CA TRP A 210 -13.66 -0.74 -0.22
C TRP A 210 -14.21 -2.03 0.40
N LEU A 211 -13.96 -2.21 1.70
CA LEU A 211 -14.25 -3.45 2.42
C LEU A 211 -15.76 -3.74 2.38
N SER A 212 -16.12 -4.97 1.97
CA SER A 212 -17.50 -5.43 1.84
C SER A 212 -17.82 -6.69 2.64
N GLY A 213 -16.83 -7.52 2.95
CA GLY A 213 -17.04 -8.76 3.70
C GLY A 213 -15.89 -9.16 4.60
N ILE A 214 -16.24 -9.83 5.69
CA ILE A 214 -15.36 -10.44 6.69
C ILE A 214 -15.84 -11.87 6.91
N THR A 215 -15.15 -12.84 6.31
CA THR A 215 -15.51 -14.26 6.40
C THR A 215 -14.52 -14.96 7.31
N VAL A 216 -15.00 -15.57 8.38
CA VAL A 216 -14.15 -16.33 9.32
C VAL A 216 -13.94 -17.74 8.79
N THR A 217 -12.69 -18.17 8.67
CA THR A 217 -12.29 -19.43 8.03
C THR A 217 -11.45 -20.32 8.97
N ASP A 218 -11.30 -21.60 8.63
CA ASP A 218 -10.52 -22.60 9.37
C ASP A 218 -9.03 -22.59 9.00
N ARG A 219 -8.64 -21.84 7.97
CA ARG A 219 -7.26 -21.66 7.52
C ARG A 219 -7.08 -20.33 6.80
N VAL A 220 -5.85 -19.86 6.72
CA VAL A 220 -5.51 -18.68 5.92
C VAL A 220 -5.68 -19.01 4.44
N GLU A 221 -6.43 -18.19 3.73
CA GLU A 221 -6.58 -18.24 2.27
C GLU A 221 -5.85 -17.04 1.68
N PRO A 222 -4.79 -17.23 0.88
CA PRO A 222 -4.04 -16.12 0.28
C PRO A 222 -4.93 -15.12 -0.46
N GLY A 223 -4.71 -13.83 -0.22
CA GLY A 223 -5.40 -12.72 -0.86
C GLY A 223 -4.86 -12.40 -2.25
N PHE A 224 -5.20 -11.22 -2.76
CA PHE A 224 -4.87 -10.82 -4.13
C PHE A 224 -3.37 -10.77 -4.39
N TRP A 225 -2.60 -10.13 -3.50
CA TRP A 225 -1.15 -9.98 -3.69
C TRP A 225 -0.36 -11.21 -3.25
N GLU A 226 -0.84 -11.92 -2.24
CA GLU A 226 -0.22 -13.15 -1.77
C GLU A 226 -0.22 -14.22 -2.87
N ASN A 227 -1.31 -14.33 -3.63
CA ASN A 227 -1.37 -15.17 -4.84
C ASN A 227 -0.42 -14.72 -5.96
N ARG A 228 0.23 -13.56 -5.82
CA ARG A 228 1.22 -12.99 -6.75
C ARG A 228 2.63 -12.94 -6.14
N GLY A 229 2.87 -13.71 -5.08
CA GLY A 229 4.20 -13.89 -4.48
C GLY A 229 4.54 -12.89 -3.37
N TYR A 230 3.59 -12.09 -2.91
CA TYR A 230 3.78 -11.27 -1.71
C TYR A 230 3.64 -12.13 -0.44
N ASP A 231 4.33 -11.71 0.62
CA ASP A 231 4.30 -12.38 1.91
C ASP A 231 2.88 -12.35 2.52
N VAL A 232 2.44 -13.47 3.10
CA VAL A 232 1.12 -13.61 3.73
C VAL A 232 1.00 -12.82 5.02
N ASP A 233 2.06 -12.77 5.81
CA ASP A 233 2.09 -12.10 7.11
C ASP A 233 2.42 -10.61 6.96
N ALA A 234 3.28 -10.28 5.99
CA ALA A 234 3.52 -8.90 5.55
C ALA A 234 3.95 -7.92 6.65
N TRP A 235 4.61 -8.39 7.71
CA TRP A 235 5.09 -7.53 8.79
C TRP A 235 6.09 -6.51 8.25
N VAL A 236 5.91 -5.22 8.57
CA VAL A 236 6.86 -4.19 8.14
C VAL A 236 8.24 -4.49 8.72
N GLY A 237 9.25 -4.56 7.83
CA GLY A 237 10.64 -4.84 8.19
C GLY A 237 11.02 -6.32 8.36
N ARG A 238 10.07 -7.25 8.17
CA ARG A 238 10.34 -8.71 8.27
C ARG A 238 9.78 -9.52 7.11
N SER A 239 9.24 -8.85 6.09
CA SER A 239 8.54 -9.47 4.97
C SER A 239 8.96 -8.84 3.65
N ASN A 240 8.75 -9.57 2.54
CA ASN A 240 9.03 -9.09 1.18
C ASN A 240 10.48 -8.64 0.93
N GLY A 241 11.45 -9.18 1.69
CA GLY A 241 12.88 -8.87 1.54
C GLY A 241 13.26 -7.45 1.93
N ARG A 242 12.44 -6.77 2.74
CA ARG A 242 12.63 -5.38 3.17
C ARG A 242 12.92 -5.29 4.67
N ASP A 243 13.72 -4.30 5.05
CA ASP A 243 14.19 -4.01 6.41
C ASP A 243 13.66 -2.66 6.94
N ASP A 244 12.47 -2.24 6.49
CA ASP A 244 11.83 -1.00 6.94
C ASP A 244 11.58 -0.99 8.46
N ALA A 245 11.73 0.16 9.11
CA ALA A 245 11.43 0.29 10.54
C ALA A 245 9.96 -0.09 10.85
N PRO A 246 9.67 -0.87 11.91
CA PRO A 246 8.29 -1.20 12.29
C PRO A 246 7.41 0.05 12.47
N THR A 247 6.13 -0.08 12.15
CA THR A 247 5.13 1.00 12.24
C THR A 247 4.36 1.00 13.56
N SER A 248 4.34 -0.11 14.30
CA SER A 248 3.74 -0.26 15.64
C SER A 248 4.47 -1.25 16.55
#